data_AF-A0A1W6L2L5-F1
#
_entry.id   AF-A0A1W6L2L5-F1
#
_cell.length_a   1.000
_cell.length_b   1.000
_cell.length_c   1.000
_cell.angle_alpha   90.00
_cell.angle_beta   90.00
_cell.angle_gamma   90.00
#
_symmetry.space_group_name_H-M   'P 1'
#
loop_
_entity.id
_entity.type
_entity.pdbx_description
1 polymer ?
#
loop_
_entity_poly.entity_id
_entity_poly.type
_entity_poly.pdbx_seq_one_letter_code
_entity_poly.pdbx_strand_id
1 'polypeptide(L)'
;MTARKRPPVPVDVALQGGGSHGAFTWGVLDRLLEAGWIDIEGISGTSAGAMNAAVLADLGESSKMIAEWAFLCQLRDEGRRSADRFLADHGDDVGHRSSFDLDDLLKGV
;
A
#
# COMPACT_ATOMS: atom_id res chain seq x y z
N MET A 1 32.82 1.23 -5.30
CA MET A 1 32.42 1.84 -6.59
C MET A 1 31.53 3.03 -6.26
N THR A 2 31.95 4.25 -6.59
CA THR A 2 31.16 5.47 -6.31
C THR A 2 30.03 5.59 -7.34
N ALA A 3 28.78 5.66 -6.87
CA ALA A 3 27.62 5.85 -7.74
C ALA A 3 27.76 7.16 -8.54
N ARG A 4 27.46 7.13 -9.85
CA ARG A 4 27.42 8.34 -10.68
C ARG A 4 26.36 9.29 -10.12
N LYS A 5 26.75 10.52 -9.76
CA LYS A 5 25.81 11.59 -9.44
C LYS A 5 25.01 11.93 -10.71
N ARG A 6 23.74 11.58 -10.73
CA ARG A 6 22.76 11.99 -11.75
C ARG A 6 21.99 13.21 -11.24
N PRO A 7 21.58 14.13 -12.12
CA PRO A 7 20.62 15.17 -11.74
C PRO A 7 19.28 14.53 -11.33
N PRO A 8 18.51 15.14 -10.41
CA PRO A 8 17.17 14.67 -10.05
C PRO A 8 16.24 14.62 -11.27
N VAL A 9 15.43 13.57 -11.37
CA VAL A 9 14.45 13.36 -12.44
C VAL A 9 13.09 13.09 -11.81
N PRO A 10 12.07 13.94 -12.08
CA PRO A 10 10.71 13.68 -11.64
C PRO A 10 10.11 12.49 -12.41
N VAL A 11 9.44 11.60 -11.70
CA VAL A 11 8.78 10.42 -12.25
C VAL A 11 7.43 10.17 -11.61
N ASP A 12 6.49 9.68 -12.40
CA ASP A 12 5.23 9.13 -11.91
C ASP A 12 5.30 7.61 -11.87
N VAL A 13 4.79 7.00 -10.80
CA VAL A 13 4.79 5.54 -10.62
C VAL A 13 3.38 4.99 -10.41
N ALA A 14 3.06 3.92 -11.11
CA ALA A 14 1.80 3.19 -10.98
C ALA A 14 2.06 1.80 -10.38
N LEU A 15 1.42 1.52 -9.24
CA LEU A 15 1.62 0.29 -8.47
C LEU A 15 0.50 -0.72 -8.71
N GLN A 16 0.87 -1.86 -9.25
CA GLN A 16 -0.07 -2.98 -9.39
C GLN A 16 -0.41 -3.59 -8.02
N GLY A 17 -1.64 -4.08 -7.88
CA GLY A 17 -2.03 -4.95 -6.77
C GLY A 17 -1.42 -6.36 -6.87
N GLY A 18 -1.51 -7.14 -5.78
CA GLY A 18 -1.01 -8.52 -5.78
C GLY A 18 -0.79 -9.18 -4.42
N GLY A 19 -1.50 -8.77 -3.36
CA GLY A 19 -1.37 -9.39 -2.03
C GLY A 19 0.06 -9.32 -1.48
N SER A 20 0.68 -10.48 -1.22
CA SER A 20 2.05 -10.59 -0.69
C SER A 20 3.13 -10.01 -1.62
N HIS A 21 2.86 -9.91 -2.92
CA HIS A 21 3.75 -9.19 -3.85
C HIS A 21 3.89 -7.70 -3.51
N GLY A 22 3.01 -7.13 -2.68
CA GLY A 22 3.17 -5.78 -2.14
C GLY A 22 4.49 -5.57 -1.39
N ALA A 23 5.03 -6.61 -0.74
CA ALA A 23 6.35 -6.55 -0.10
C ALA A 23 7.51 -6.45 -1.11
N PHE A 24 7.39 -7.12 -2.27
CA PHE A 24 8.33 -6.97 -3.37
C PHE A 24 8.28 -5.54 -3.94
N THR A 25 7.06 -5.02 -4.18
CA THR A 25 6.87 -3.64 -4.63
C THR A 25 7.46 -2.63 -3.65
N TRP A 26 7.32 -2.86 -2.34
CA TRP A 26 7.94 -2.01 -1.32
C TRP A 26 9.47 -1.99 -1.42
N GLY A 27 10.11 -3.16 -1.58
CA GLY A 27 11.56 -3.22 -1.76
C GLY A 27 12.07 -2.52 -3.03
N VAL A 28 11.26 -2.51 -4.11
CA VAL A 28 11.57 -1.72 -5.31
C VAL A 28 11.48 -0.22 -5.01
N LEU A 29 10.41 0.23 -4.36
CA LEU A 29 10.22 1.64 -3.99
C LEU A 29 11.34 2.14 -3.07
N ASP A 30 11.69 1.38 -2.04
CA ASP A 30 12.77 1.67 -1.11
C ASP A 30 14.10 1.91 -1.86
N ARG A 31 14.44 1.02 -2.79
CA ARG A 31 15.65 1.18 -3.62
C ARG A 31 15.58 2.36 -4.58
N LEU A 32 14.40 2.72 -5.10
CA LEU A 32 14.23 3.91 -5.94
C LEU A 32 14.43 5.20 -5.14
N LEU A 33 13.91 5.26 -3.91
CA LEU A 33 14.10 6.39 -2.99
C LEU A 33 15.57 6.56 -2.60
N GLU A 34 16.26 5.47 -2.28
CA GLU A 34 17.70 5.48 -1.98
C GLU A 34 18.57 6.01 -3.14
N ALA A 35 18.07 5.94 -4.37
CA ALA A 35 18.85 6.35 -5.53
C ALA A 35 19.16 7.85 -5.50
N GLY A 36 18.31 8.67 -4.86
CA GLY A 36 18.54 10.11 -4.64
C GLY A 36 18.54 10.98 -5.90
N TRP A 37 18.38 10.40 -7.08
CA TRP A 37 18.22 11.10 -8.36
C TRP A 37 16.86 10.83 -9.01
N ILE A 38 16.00 10.04 -8.37
CA ILE A 38 14.63 9.76 -8.78
C ILE A 38 13.72 10.47 -7.79
N ASP A 39 12.91 11.39 -8.29
CA ASP A 39 11.97 12.17 -7.51
C ASP A 39 10.55 11.71 -7.86
N ILE A 40 9.83 11.10 -6.91
CA ILE A 40 8.51 10.55 -7.18
C ILE A 40 7.49 11.68 -7.01
N GLU A 41 7.05 12.27 -8.13
CA GLU A 41 6.13 13.40 -8.15
C GLU A 41 4.67 12.94 -8.05
N GLY A 42 4.34 11.86 -8.76
CA GLY A 42 3.02 11.24 -8.75
C GLY A 42 3.07 9.75 -8.41
N ILE A 43 2.10 9.29 -7.62
CA ILE A 43 1.94 7.87 -7.32
C ILE A 43 0.47 7.46 -7.35
N SER A 44 0.21 6.32 -7.97
CA SER A 44 -1.11 5.68 -7.97
C SER A 44 -0.96 4.19 -7.71
N GLY A 45 -2.00 3.54 -7.20
CA GLY A 45 -1.93 2.10 -6.96
C GLY A 45 -3.30 1.44 -6.81
N THR A 46 -3.32 0.12 -6.97
CA THR A 46 -4.53 -0.71 -6.80
C THR A 46 -4.30 -1.79 -5.74
N SER A 47 -5.30 -2.06 -4.89
CA SER A 47 -5.21 -3.10 -3.83
C SER A 47 -3.95 -2.98 -2.97
N ALA A 48 -3.09 -4.01 -2.89
CA ALA A 48 -1.81 -3.94 -2.16
C ALA A 48 -0.90 -2.79 -2.65
N GLY A 49 -0.93 -2.47 -3.94
CA GLY A 49 -0.25 -1.29 -4.49
C GLY A 49 -0.86 0.03 -4.01
N ALA A 50 -2.17 0.08 -3.75
CA ALA A 50 -2.81 1.26 -3.17
C ALA A 50 -2.35 1.51 -1.73
N MET A 51 -2.13 0.44 -0.94
CA MET A 51 -1.55 0.57 0.40
C MET A 51 -0.11 1.11 0.35
N ASN A 52 0.73 0.57 -0.54
CA ASN A 52 2.09 1.09 -0.74
C ASN A 52 2.09 2.57 -1.20
N ALA A 53 1.19 2.92 -2.13
CA ALA A 53 1.03 4.28 -2.63
C ALA A 53 0.59 5.24 -1.52
N ALA A 54 -0.41 4.86 -0.73
CA ALA A 54 -0.90 5.65 0.38
C ALA A 54 0.18 5.89 1.43
N VAL A 55 0.92 4.84 1.81
CA VAL A 55 2.04 4.94 2.75
C VAL A 55 3.13 5.88 2.21
N LEU A 56 3.52 5.72 0.95
CA LEU A 56 4.58 6.56 0.38
C LEU A 56 4.16 8.03 0.26
N ALA A 57 2.91 8.29 -0.12
CA ALA A 57 2.36 9.64 -0.24
C ALA A 57 2.18 10.33 1.12
N ASP A 58 1.79 9.59 2.17
CA ASP A 58 1.59 10.11 3.52
C ASP A 58 2.90 10.51 4.21
N LEU A 59 4.01 9.84 3.89
CA LEU A 59 5.29 10.05 4.58
C LEU A 59 6.09 11.28 4.09
N GLY A 60 5.65 12.00 3.04
CA GLY A 60 6.23 13.27 2.57
C GLY A 60 7.75 13.27 2.31
N GLU A 61 8.36 14.46 2.19
CA GLU A 61 9.82 14.67 2.00
C GLU A 61 10.70 14.05 3.12
N SER A 62 10.08 13.70 4.25
CA SER A 62 10.72 13.12 5.44
C SER A 62 10.90 11.60 5.37
N SER A 63 10.26 10.95 4.39
CA SER A 63 10.21 9.49 4.18
C SER A 63 11.51 8.84 3.73
N LYS A 64 12.58 9.61 3.51
CA LYS A 64 13.85 9.15 2.92
C LYS A 64 14.58 8.05 3.69
N MET A 65 14.08 7.59 4.85
CA MET A 65 14.75 6.60 5.72
C MET A 65 13.82 5.72 6.57
N ILE A 66 12.55 5.47 6.23
CA ILE A 66 11.64 4.72 7.13
C ILE A 66 11.09 3.45 6.49
N ALA A 67 11.93 2.41 6.50
CA ALA A 67 11.53 1.00 6.46
C ALA A 67 11.70 0.36 7.84
N GLU A 68 11.36 1.08 8.92
CA GLU A 68 11.54 0.57 10.27
C GLU A 68 10.46 -0.45 10.64
N TRP A 69 10.92 -1.57 11.23
CA TRP A 69 10.06 -2.64 11.75
C TRP A 69 8.93 -2.15 12.66
N ALA A 70 9.17 -1.06 13.39
CA ALA A 70 8.16 -0.42 14.25
C ALA A 70 6.95 0.10 13.45
N PHE A 71 7.17 0.70 12.28
CA PHE A 71 6.11 1.21 11.42
C PHE A 71 5.32 0.06 10.76
N LEU A 72 6.00 -1.00 10.31
CA LEU A 72 5.34 -2.22 9.83
C LEU A 72 4.52 -2.91 10.93
N CYS A 73 5.02 -2.93 12.18
CA CYS A 73 4.24 -3.41 13.32
C CYS A 73 3.01 -2.53 13.57
N GLN A 74 3.14 -1.20 13.47
CA GLN A 74 2.01 -0.29 13.62
C GLN A 74 0.91 -0.57 12.58
N LEU A 75 1.28 -0.72 11.30
CA LEU A 75 0.32 -1.05 10.23
C LEU A 75 -0.34 -2.42 10.47
N ARG A 76 0.45 -3.44 10.87
CA ARG A 76 -0.07 -4.76 11.24
C ARG A 76 -1.07 -4.67 12.39
N ASP A 77 -0.73 -3.92 13.42
CA ASP A 77 -1.54 -3.82 14.64
C ASP A 77 -2.83 -3.04 14.37
N GLU A 78 -2.79 -2.02 13.49
CA GLU A 78 -3.99 -1.31 13.01
C GLU A 78 -4.89 -2.22 12.16
N GLY A 79 -4.30 -3.04 11.28
CA GLY A 79 -5.03 -4.05 10.51
C GLY A 79 -5.73 -5.07 11.42
N ARG A 80 -5.05 -5.53 12.49
CA ARG A 80 -5.64 -6.42 13.50
C ARG A 80 -6.78 -5.75 14.24
N ARG A 81 -6.60 -4.51 14.70
CA ARG A 81 -7.65 -3.75 15.41
C ARG A 81 -8.89 -3.54 14.55
N SER A 82 -8.70 -3.26 13.26
CA SER A 82 -9.81 -3.14 12.30
C SER A 82 -10.54 -4.47 12.09
N ALA A 83 -9.81 -5.58 12.01
CA ALA A 83 -10.41 -6.92 11.92
C ALA A 83 -11.14 -7.34 13.20
N ASP A 84 -10.58 -7.04 14.38
CA ASP A 84 -11.21 -7.31 15.67
C ASP A 84 -12.55 -6.58 15.79
N ARG A 85 -12.61 -5.32 15.35
CA ARG A 85 -13.88 -4.56 15.29
C ARG A 85 -14.89 -5.21 14.36
N PHE A 86 -14.47 -5.60 13.16
CA PHE A 86 -15.35 -6.30 12.22
C PHE A 86 -15.90 -7.61 12.81
N LEU A 87 -15.06 -8.40 13.47
CA LEU A 87 -15.48 -9.67 14.08
C LEU A 87 -16.43 -9.44 15.27
N ALA A 88 -16.21 -8.39 16.06
CA ALA A 88 -17.11 -8.03 17.15
C ALA A 88 -18.49 -7.59 16.64
N ASP A 89 -18.51 -6.78 15.58
CA ASP A 89 -19.74 -6.16 15.07
C ASP A 89 -20.51 -7.08 14.10
N HIS A 90 -19.81 -7.94 13.36
CA HIS A 90 -20.33 -8.67 12.20
C HIS A 90 -19.85 -10.14 12.11
N GLY A 91 -19.18 -10.66 13.14
CA GLY A 91 -18.66 -12.04 13.11
C GLY A 91 -19.74 -13.11 12.90
N ASP A 92 -20.91 -12.94 13.53
CA ASP A 92 -22.03 -13.88 13.42
C ASP A 92 -22.69 -13.91 12.02
N ASP A 93 -22.41 -12.89 11.21
CA ASP A 93 -22.92 -12.77 9.84
C ASP A 93 -22.05 -13.54 8.83
N VAL A 94 -20.82 -13.88 9.18
CA VAL A 94 -19.86 -14.53 8.28
C VAL A 94 -20.39 -15.90 7.87
N GLY A 95 -20.67 -16.08 6.57
CA GLY A 95 -21.25 -17.29 6.02
C GLY A 95 -22.79 -17.36 6.10
N HIS A 96 -23.44 -16.37 6.73
CA HIS A 96 -24.89 -16.31 6.88
C HIS A 96 -25.53 -15.14 6.13
N ARG A 97 -24.83 -14.00 6.01
CA ARG A 97 -25.35 -12.77 5.40
C ARG A 97 -24.28 -12.12 4.52
N SER A 98 -24.64 -11.86 3.26
CA SER A 98 -23.76 -11.10 2.36
C SER A 98 -23.83 -9.60 2.68
N SER A 99 -22.69 -8.92 2.69
CA SER A 99 -22.60 -7.45 2.76
C SER A 99 -22.87 -6.77 1.41
N PHE A 100 -23.10 -7.58 0.36
CA PHE A 100 -23.34 -7.12 -0.99
C PHE A 100 -24.39 -8.02 -1.64
N ASP A 101 -25.47 -7.43 -2.16
CA ASP A 101 -26.51 -8.18 -2.86
C ASP A 101 -26.07 -8.46 -4.30
N LEU A 102 -25.61 -9.69 -4.53
CA LEU A 102 -25.15 -10.14 -5.84
C LEU A 102 -26.31 -10.27 -6.84
N ASP A 103 -27.52 -10.54 -6.35
CA ASP A 103 -28.70 -10.71 -7.19
C ASP A 103 -29.16 -9.35 -7.73
N ASP A 104 -29.06 -8.29 -6.93
CA ASP A 104 -29.29 -6.91 -7.40
C ASP A 104 -28.30 -6.49 -8.49
N LEU A 105 -27.04 -6.93 -8.41
CA LEU A 105 -26.03 -6.62 -9.44
C LEU A 105 -26.30 -7.35 -10.76
N LEU A 106 -26.84 -8.57 -10.70
CA LEU A 106 -27.07 -9.42 -11.89
C LEU A 106 -28.41 -9.17 -12.59
N LYS A 107 -29.34 -8.41 -11.99
CA LYS A 107 -30.62 -8.02 -12.62
C LYS A 107 -30.46 -7.16 -13.89
N GLY A 108 -29.27 -6.61 -14.14
CA GLY A 108 -28.96 -5.78 -15.29
C GLY A 108 -28.13 -6.45 -16.39
N VAL A 109 -27.87 -7.77 -16.30
CA VAL A 109 -27.11 -8.56 -17.29
C VAL A 109 -28.03 -9.50 -18.06
#